data_AF-A0A1G0JHQ9-F1
#
_entry.id   AF-A0A1G0JHQ9-F1
#
_cell.length_a   1.000
_cell.length_b   1.000
_cell.length_c   1.000
_cell.angle_alpha   90.00
_cell.angle_beta   90.00
_cell.angle_gamma   90.00
#
_symmetry.space_group_name_H-M   'P 1'
#
loop_
_entity.id
_entity.type
_entity.pdbx_description
1 polymer ?
#
loop_
_entity_poly.entity_id
_entity_poly.type
_entity_poly.pdbx_seq_one_letter_code
_entity_poly.pdbx_strand_id
1 'polypeptide(L)'
;MDKLIKSLFFIISFISAPAWAQWGELVDIEISPDTLTDRSQIAITVKGDKGDPCQIVEHSYTIDDNQIAIDATIRGNPVAICLAAVVPFEFEVLVGSLAVGDYSVTVTINDTLDRGDAEFTVVPYTQKLTLSPATGTYASKQQFDFGMVLEHDAEVVSGEAYVFGQNTGSEDWVDISAPLAQCLRSGVLEPQGTTYRCPSLSEHLGEGTHTLLVKLKLSDASEVTEAVTWTILGEL
;
A
#
# COMPACT_ATOMS: atom_id res chain seq x y z
N MET A 1 -50.61 11.68 -71.87
CA MET A 1 -49.49 10.73 -71.66
C MET A 1 -48.22 11.56 -71.69
N ASP A 2 -47.77 12.06 -70.54
CA ASP A 2 -46.45 12.68 -70.40
C ASP A 2 -45.92 12.37 -69.00
N LYS A 3 -44.72 11.77 -68.97
CA LYS A 3 -44.11 11.16 -67.80
C LYS A 3 -43.29 12.19 -67.04
N LEU A 4 -43.69 12.46 -65.80
CA LEU A 4 -42.88 13.13 -64.78
C LEU A 4 -41.85 12.15 -64.22
N ILE A 5 -40.58 12.34 -64.58
CA ILE A 5 -39.43 11.68 -63.95
C ILE A 5 -39.07 12.49 -62.71
N LYS A 6 -39.49 12.01 -61.53
CA LYS A 6 -38.99 12.49 -60.23
C LYS A 6 -37.62 11.85 -59.99
N SER A 7 -36.57 12.65 -60.17
CA SER A 7 -35.21 12.33 -59.74
C SER A 7 -35.14 12.43 -58.21
N LEU A 8 -34.95 11.30 -57.53
CA LEU A 8 -34.59 11.25 -56.12
C LEU A 8 -33.07 11.46 -56.01
N PHE A 9 -32.65 12.62 -55.50
CA PHE A 9 -31.29 12.82 -55.01
C PHE A 9 -31.20 12.32 -53.57
N PHE A 10 -30.59 11.16 -53.37
CA PHE A 10 -30.18 10.68 -52.05
C PHE A 10 -28.80 11.28 -51.75
N ILE A 11 -28.75 12.32 -50.92
CA ILE A 11 -27.49 12.85 -50.39
C ILE A 11 -27.13 12.02 -49.16
N ILE A 12 -26.27 11.02 -49.34
CA ILE A 12 -25.65 10.27 -48.24
C ILE A 12 -24.50 11.14 -47.73
N SER A 13 -24.72 11.87 -46.64
CA SER A 13 -23.64 12.56 -45.93
C SER A 13 -22.85 11.51 -45.14
N PHE A 14 -21.69 11.10 -45.65
CA PHE A 14 -20.69 10.40 -44.86
C PHE A 14 -20.11 11.40 -43.86
N ILE A 15 -20.64 11.42 -42.64
CA ILE A 15 -19.98 12.05 -41.51
C ILE A 15 -18.80 11.13 -41.17
N SER A 16 -17.66 11.34 -41.81
CA SER A 16 -16.41 10.75 -41.37
C SER A 16 -16.11 11.33 -39.99
N ALA A 17 -16.22 10.51 -38.94
CA ALA A 17 -15.68 10.86 -37.64
C ALA A 17 -14.21 11.27 -37.84
N PRO A 18 -13.76 12.37 -37.22
CA PRO A 18 -12.37 12.78 -37.34
C PRO A 18 -11.42 11.62 -36.95
N ALA A 19 -10.43 11.34 -37.79
CA ALA A 19 -9.42 10.30 -37.58
C ALA A 19 -8.51 10.52 -36.34
N TRP A 20 -8.79 11.51 -35.50
CA TRP A 20 -8.15 11.70 -34.20
C TRP A 20 -8.94 11.05 -33.03
N ALA A 21 -10.19 10.61 -33.26
CA ALA A 21 -11.03 9.91 -32.27
C ALA A 21 -10.68 8.41 -32.09
N GLN A 22 -9.44 8.00 -32.36
CA GLN A 22 -9.03 6.59 -32.38
C GLN A 22 -7.80 6.29 -31.51
N TRP A 23 -7.39 7.22 -30.66
CA TRP A 23 -6.23 7.07 -29.77
C TRP A 23 -6.68 7.07 -28.31
N GLY A 24 -6.17 6.12 -27.53
CA GLY A 24 -6.41 6.05 -26.09
C GLY A 24 -7.70 5.34 -25.71
N GLU A 25 -7.83 4.05 -26.05
CA GLU A 25 -8.92 3.24 -25.49
C GLU A 25 -8.50 2.73 -24.11
N LEU A 26 -9.30 3.00 -23.09
CA LEU A 26 -8.97 2.54 -21.74
C LEU A 26 -9.24 1.03 -21.63
N VAL A 27 -8.26 0.29 -21.12
CA VAL A 27 -8.34 -1.17 -20.98
C VAL A 27 -8.53 -1.57 -19.53
N ASP A 28 -7.74 -0.98 -18.63
CA ASP A 28 -7.74 -1.37 -17.22
C ASP A 28 -7.29 -0.23 -16.30
N ILE A 29 -7.73 -0.29 -15.05
CA ILE A 29 -7.28 0.57 -13.96
C ILE A 29 -6.90 -0.36 -12.81
N GLU A 30 -5.60 -0.43 -12.52
CA GLU A 30 -5.07 -1.22 -11.41
C GLU A 30 -4.77 -0.28 -10.23
N ILE A 31 -5.12 -0.73 -9.03
CA ILE A 31 -4.89 0.03 -7.81
C ILE A 31 -3.95 -0.78 -6.91
N SER A 32 -2.89 -0.13 -6.44
CA SER A 32 -1.86 -0.76 -5.62
C SER A 32 -1.62 0.03 -4.33
N PRO A 33 -1.40 -0.67 -3.19
CA PRO A 33 -1.40 -2.13 -3.01
C PRO A 33 -2.81 -2.75 -2.97
N ASP A 34 -2.93 -4.07 -3.13
CA ASP A 34 -4.22 -4.81 -3.11
C ASP A 34 -5.06 -4.58 -1.85
N THR A 35 -4.41 -4.33 -0.70
CA THR A 35 -5.07 -3.98 0.56
C THR A 35 -4.76 -2.53 0.90
N LEU A 36 -5.78 -1.68 0.81
CA LEU A 36 -5.66 -0.24 1.00
C LEU A 36 -6.08 0.14 2.41
N THR A 37 -5.13 0.73 3.13
CA THR A 37 -5.38 1.31 4.44
C THR A 37 -5.24 2.82 4.35
N ASP A 38 -5.72 3.55 5.35
CA ASP A 38 -5.50 4.99 5.49
C ASP A 38 -4.03 5.42 5.59
N ARG A 39 -3.11 4.43 5.60
CA ARG A 39 -1.65 4.61 5.57
C ARG A 39 -0.99 4.14 4.27
N SER A 40 -1.73 3.50 3.38
CA SER A 40 -1.19 3.02 2.11
C SER A 40 -0.71 4.20 1.26
N GLN A 41 0.42 4.03 0.56
CA GLN A 41 0.80 4.92 -0.53
C GLN A 41 0.13 4.41 -1.79
N ILE A 42 -0.99 5.03 -2.17
CA ILE A 42 -1.85 4.54 -3.24
C ILE A 42 -1.25 4.96 -4.58
N ALA A 43 -1.01 3.96 -5.43
CA ALA A 43 -0.65 4.12 -6.82
C ALA A 43 -1.81 3.61 -7.70
N ILE A 44 -2.19 4.41 -8.70
CA ILE A 44 -3.18 4.04 -9.69
C ILE A 44 -2.48 3.90 -11.03
N THR A 45 -2.49 2.69 -11.59
CA THR A 45 -1.92 2.38 -12.89
C THR A 45 -3.04 2.33 -13.92
N VAL A 46 -2.94 3.20 -14.92
CA VAL A 46 -3.90 3.28 -16.01
C VAL A 46 -3.30 2.60 -17.23
N LYS A 47 -4.01 1.61 -17.77
CA LYS A 47 -3.61 0.86 -18.96
C LYS A 47 -4.61 1.07 -20.08
N GLY A 48 -4.12 1.21 -21.30
CA GLY A 48 -4.98 1.29 -22.46
C GLY A 48 -4.33 0.81 -23.74
N ASP A 49 -5.17 0.69 -24.76
CA ASP A 49 -4.83 0.25 -26.10
C ASP A 49 -4.79 1.44 -27.06
N LYS A 50 -4.31 1.17 -28.28
CA LYS A 50 -4.20 2.19 -29.34
C LYS A 50 -3.33 3.36 -28.90
N GLY A 51 -2.16 3.04 -28.34
CA GLY A 51 -1.03 3.95 -28.24
C GLY A 51 -0.09 3.84 -29.45
N ASP A 52 0.88 4.75 -29.51
CA ASP A 52 2.02 4.73 -30.45
C ASP A 52 3.31 4.85 -29.61
N PRO A 53 4.40 4.11 -29.93
CA PRO A 53 5.66 4.15 -29.17
C PRO A 53 6.28 5.56 -29.05
N CYS A 54 5.81 6.50 -29.85
CA CYS A 54 6.24 7.89 -29.82
C CYS A 54 5.25 8.83 -29.11
N GLN A 55 4.30 8.33 -28.35
CA GLN A 55 3.38 9.21 -27.64
C GLN A 55 3.99 9.71 -26.33
N ILE A 56 3.68 10.96 -26.02
CA ILE A 56 3.88 11.54 -24.71
C ILE A 56 2.52 11.48 -24.02
N VAL A 57 2.51 10.86 -22.84
CA VAL A 57 1.36 10.86 -21.95
C VAL A 57 1.61 11.92 -20.88
N GLU A 58 0.79 12.96 -20.91
CA GLU A 58 0.73 13.97 -19.84
C GLU A 58 -0.49 13.65 -18.99
N HIS A 59 -0.38 13.74 -17.68
CA HIS A 59 -1.48 13.44 -16.77
C HIS A 59 -1.53 14.39 -15.59
N SER A 60 -2.72 14.50 -15.02
CA SER A 60 -2.99 15.18 -13.76
C SER A 60 -4.14 14.48 -13.06
N TYR A 61 -4.28 14.69 -11.76
CA TYR A 61 -5.43 14.19 -11.03
C TYR A 61 -5.94 15.23 -10.03
N THR A 62 -7.21 15.09 -9.69
CA THR A 62 -7.87 15.84 -8.62
C THR A 62 -8.62 14.87 -7.72
N ILE A 63 -8.80 15.27 -6.46
CA ILE A 63 -9.59 14.53 -5.47
C ILE A 63 -10.66 15.49 -4.99
N ASP A 64 -11.93 15.12 -5.19
CA ASP A 64 -13.10 15.83 -4.67
C ASP A 64 -13.93 14.84 -3.86
N ASP A 65 -14.00 15.06 -2.55
CA ASP A 65 -14.48 14.08 -1.57
C ASP A 65 -13.84 12.69 -1.79
N ASN A 66 -14.66 11.71 -2.18
CA ASN A 66 -14.24 10.34 -2.43
C ASN A 66 -14.09 10.02 -3.94
N GLN A 67 -14.06 11.04 -4.79
CA GLN A 67 -13.91 10.88 -6.23
C GLN A 67 -12.51 11.33 -6.67
N ILE A 68 -11.80 10.43 -7.35
CA ILE A 68 -10.50 10.69 -7.96
C ILE A 68 -10.71 10.82 -9.45
N ALA A 69 -10.52 12.02 -10.00
CA ALA A 69 -10.57 12.25 -11.44
C ALA A 69 -9.15 12.33 -11.98
N ILE A 70 -8.81 11.46 -12.93
CA ILE A 70 -7.53 11.45 -13.63
C ILE A 70 -7.76 11.92 -15.06
N ASP A 71 -7.12 13.02 -15.42
CA ASP A 71 -7.15 13.57 -16.77
C ASP A 71 -5.81 13.31 -17.44
N ALA A 72 -5.84 12.56 -18.53
CA ALA A 72 -4.67 12.23 -19.34
C ALA A 72 -4.81 12.80 -20.76
N THR A 73 -3.72 13.35 -21.27
CA THR A 73 -3.59 13.76 -22.67
C THR A 73 -2.49 12.96 -23.33
N ILE A 74 -2.85 12.25 -24.40
CA ILE A 74 -1.93 11.47 -25.22
C ILE A 74 -1.68 12.25 -26.51
N ARG A 75 -0.44 12.70 -26.71
CA ARG A 75 -0.04 13.49 -27.88
C ARG A 75 1.12 12.81 -28.59
N GLY A 76 1.15 12.88 -29.92
CA GLY A 76 2.31 12.41 -30.69
C GLY A 76 3.54 13.26 -30.38
N ASN A 77 4.70 12.62 -30.19
CA ASN A 77 5.98 13.32 -30.05
C ASN A 77 6.41 13.89 -31.42
N PRO A 78 6.45 15.22 -31.58
CA PRO A 78 6.74 15.83 -32.88
C PRO A 78 8.18 15.60 -33.35
N VAL A 79 9.06 15.11 -32.48
CA VAL A 79 10.49 14.87 -32.76
C VAL A 79 10.78 13.40 -33.12
N ALA A 80 9.82 12.51 -32.93
CA ALA A 80 10.01 11.08 -33.13
C ALA A 80 9.57 10.61 -34.53
N ILE A 81 10.31 9.67 -35.12
CA ILE A 81 9.93 8.99 -36.38
C ILE A 81 9.32 7.64 -35.99
N CYS A 82 8.03 7.47 -36.27
CA CYS A 82 7.23 6.40 -35.68
C CYS A 82 6.72 5.46 -36.77
N LEU A 83 6.93 4.16 -36.55
CA LEU A 83 6.25 3.13 -37.32
C LEU A 83 4.80 3.10 -36.83
N ALA A 84 3.84 3.07 -37.75
CA ALA A 84 2.43 2.92 -37.44
C ALA A 84 2.17 1.53 -36.83
N ALA A 85 2.40 1.42 -35.53
CA ALA A 85 2.19 0.23 -34.73
C ALA A 85 1.31 0.62 -33.55
N VAL A 86 0.18 -0.07 -33.41
CA VAL A 86 -0.66 0.03 -32.22
C VAL A 86 0.07 -0.69 -31.09
N VAL A 87 0.44 0.06 -30.06
CA VAL A 87 1.05 -0.48 -28.83
C VAL A 87 0.16 -0.13 -27.63
N PRO A 88 0.14 -0.96 -26.59
CA PRO A 88 -0.48 -0.57 -25.33
C PRO A 88 0.28 0.60 -24.70
N PHE A 89 -0.43 1.48 -24.00
CA PHE A 89 0.16 2.50 -23.14
C PHE A 89 -0.15 2.19 -21.68
N GLU A 90 0.74 2.62 -20.79
CA GLU A 90 0.63 2.44 -19.35
C GLU A 90 1.27 3.65 -18.66
N PHE A 91 0.59 4.20 -17.66
CA PHE A 91 1.14 5.25 -16.81
C PHE A 91 0.65 5.11 -15.37
N GLU A 92 1.45 5.60 -14.43
CA GLU A 92 1.16 5.54 -13.00
C GLU A 92 0.88 6.94 -12.43
N VAL A 93 -0.12 7.02 -11.55
CA VAL A 93 -0.46 8.19 -10.75
C VAL A 93 -0.24 7.86 -9.27
N LEU A 94 0.66 8.58 -8.62
CA LEU A 94 0.86 8.50 -7.17
C LEU A 94 -0.11 9.46 -6.47
N VAL A 95 -1.13 8.89 -5.84
CA VAL A 95 -2.15 9.62 -5.08
C VAL A 95 -1.69 9.90 -3.64
N GLY A 96 -0.92 8.98 -3.07
CA GLY A 96 -0.48 9.05 -1.68
C GLY A 96 -1.49 8.40 -0.74
N SER A 97 -1.60 8.87 0.50
CA SER A 97 -2.52 8.30 1.50
C SER A 97 -3.87 9.02 1.50
N LEU A 98 -4.94 8.24 1.68
CA LEU A 98 -6.32 8.72 1.67
C LEU A 98 -7.00 8.41 3.02
N ALA A 99 -8.03 9.18 3.37
CA ALA A 99 -8.83 8.89 4.56
C ALA A 99 -9.65 7.61 4.37
N VAL A 100 -10.07 6.97 5.47
CA VAL A 100 -10.96 5.81 5.45
C VAL A 100 -12.25 6.13 4.68
N GLY A 101 -12.62 5.27 3.73
CA GLY A 101 -13.83 5.44 2.92
C GLY A 101 -13.81 4.64 1.63
N ASP A 102 -14.94 4.63 0.94
CA ASP A 102 -15.08 4.06 -0.40
C ASP A 102 -14.81 5.15 -1.44
N TYR A 103 -13.93 4.86 -2.39
CA TYR A 103 -13.48 5.78 -3.45
C TYR A 103 -13.84 5.26 -4.83
N SER A 104 -14.09 6.19 -5.75
CA SER A 104 -14.24 5.92 -7.18
C SER A 104 -13.19 6.67 -7.98
N VAL A 105 -12.55 5.99 -8.92
CA VAL A 105 -11.62 6.56 -9.89
C VAL A 105 -12.31 6.69 -11.23
N THR A 106 -12.27 7.87 -11.82
CA THR A 106 -12.69 8.10 -13.21
C THR A 106 -11.51 8.61 -14.00
N VAL A 107 -11.27 8.00 -15.17
CA VAL A 107 -10.19 8.40 -16.09
C VAL A 107 -10.80 9.03 -17.35
N THR A 108 -10.26 10.17 -17.77
CA THR A 108 -10.58 10.82 -19.04
C THR A 108 -9.32 10.90 -19.90
N ILE A 109 -9.42 10.49 -21.17
CA ILE A 109 -8.29 10.54 -22.12
C ILE A 109 -8.64 11.44 -23.30
N ASN A 110 -7.81 12.47 -23.55
CA ASN A 110 -7.97 13.42 -24.66
C ASN A 110 -9.37 14.06 -24.71
N ASP A 111 -9.92 14.46 -23.56
CA ASP A 111 -11.28 15.02 -23.42
C ASP A 111 -12.41 14.08 -23.89
N THR A 112 -12.09 12.81 -24.16
CA THR A 112 -13.05 11.76 -24.50
C THR A 112 -13.32 10.96 -23.23
N LEU A 113 -14.59 10.89 -22.85
CA LEU A 113 -15.08 10.01 -21.77
C LEU A 113 -15.02 8.55 -22.27
N ASP A 114 -13.82 8.00 -22.43
CA ASP A 114 -13.67 6.56 -22.40
C ASP A 114 -13.62 6.15 -20.94
N ARG A 115 -14.81 6.02 -20.37
CA ARG A 115 -15.04 5.98 -18.93
C ARG A 115 -14.75 4.56 -18.41
N GLY A 116 -13.57 4.37 -17.84
CA GLY A 116 -13.37 3.33 -16.85
C GLY A 116 -13.63 3.90 -15.48
N ASP A 117 -14.49 3.21 -14.73
CA ASP A 117 -14.69 3.47 -13.32
C ASP A 117 -14.05 2.30 -12.56
N ALA A 118 -13.14 2.60 -11.63
CA ALA A 118 -12.65 1.64 -10.65
C ALA A 118 -13.08 2.08 -9.26
N GLU A 119 -13.46 1.13 -8.42
CA GLU A 119 -13.87 1.40 -7.04
C GLU A 119 -12.94 0.67 -6.09
N PHE A 120 -12.62 1.30 -4.97
CA PHE A 120 -11.86 0.68 -3.90
C PHE A 120 -12.23 1.23 -2.53
N THR A 121 -11.94 0.44 -1.49
CA THR A 121 -12.17 0.84 -0.11
C THR A 121 -10.86 1.02 0.61
N VAL A 122 -10.69 2.18 1.23
CA VAL A 122 -9.63 2.46 2.19
C VAL A 122 -10.16 2.09 3.57
N VAL A 123 -9.59 1.07 4.18
CA VAL A 123 -9.97 0.62 5.52
C VAL A 123 -9.09 1.28 6.59
N PRO A 124 -9.54 1.41 7.84
CA PRO A 124 -8.66 1.89 8.91
C PRO A 124 -7.48 0.93 9.07
N TYR A 125 -6.26 1.46 9.09
CA TYR A 125 -5.10 0.67 9.47
C TYR A 125 -5.29 0.13 10.89
N THR A 126 -5.21 -1.19 11.04
CA THR A 126 -5.29 -1.81 12.35
C THR A 126 -3.92 -1.70 13.02
N GLN A 127 -3.88 -0.99 14.15
CA GLN A 127 -2.68 -0.78 14.96
C GLN A 127 -1.93 -2.10 15.14
N LYS A 128 -0.63 -2.12 14.82
CA LYS A 128 0.17 -3.33 14.90
C LYS A 128 1.40 -3.10 15.76
N LEU A 129 1.52 -3.91 16.80
CA LEU A 129 2.76 -4.09 17.52
C LEU A 129 3.40 -5.37 16.99
N THR A 130 4.60 -5.29 16.43
CA THR A 130 5.36 -6.46 15.99
C THR A 130 6.60 -6.61 16.86
N LEU A 131 6.87 -7.81 17.36
CA LEU A 131 8.05 -8.13 18.14
C LEU A 131 9.08 -8.89 17.29
N SER A 132 10.36 -8.61 17.52
CA SER A 132 11.49 -9.21 16.82
C SER A 132 12.57 -9.67 17.84
N PRO A 133 13.24 -10.82 17.62
CA PRO A 133 12.97 -11.76 16.55
C PRO A 133 11.61 -12.46 16.74
N ALA A 134 11.03 -12.93 15.64
CA ALA A 134 9.75 -13.62 15.66
C ALA A 134 9.81 -14.93 16.47
N THR A 135 8.65 -15.51 16.75
CA THR A 135 8.55 -16.85 17.36
C THR A 135 9.38 -17.86 16.58
N GLY A 136 10.19 -18.67 17.27
CA GLY A 136 11.09 -19.61 16.61
C GLY A 136 12.05 -20.35 17.53
N THR A 137 13.00 -21.05 16.91
CA THR A 137 14.02 -21.85 17.58
C THR A 137 15.40 -21.27 17.30
N TYR A 138 16.20 -21.09 18.36
CA TYR A 138 17.50 -20.43 18.33
C TYR A 138 18.53 -21.30 19.04
N ALA A 139 19.79 -21.23 18.61
CA ALA A 139 20.89 -21.86 19.34
C ALA A 139 21.25 -21.03 20.57
N SER A 140 21.67 -21.65 21.67
CA SER A 140 22.10 -20.97 22.90
C SER A 140 23.23 -19.95 22.70
N LYS A 141 24.06 -20.14 21.66
CA LYS A 141 25.13 -19.22 21.26
C LYS A 141 24.70 -18.13 20.28
N GLN A 142 23.46 -18.17 19.77
CA GLN A 142 22.95 -17.15 18.87
C GLN A 142 22.48 -15.93 19.67
N GLN A 143 23.26 -14.86 19.61
CA GLN A 143 22.85 -13.58 20.18
C GLN A 143 21.85 -12.89 19.25
N PHE A 144 20.81 -12.28 19.84
CA PHE A 144 19.88 -11.45 19.11
C PHE A 144 19.45 -10.26 19.95
N ASP A 145 19.14 -9.18 19.24
CA ASP A 145 18.54 -7.99 19.84
C ASP A 145 17.04 -8.13 19.83
N PHE A 146 16.41 -7.69 20.90
CA PHE A 146 14.97 -7.54 20.94
C PHE A 146 14.58 -6.23 20.24
N GLY A 147 13.58 -6.32 19.36
CA GLY A 147 13.00 -5.19 18.66
C GLY A 147 11.49 -5.16 18.84
N MET A 148 10.94 -3.96 18.94
CA MET A 148 9.51 -3.69 18.81
C MET A 148 9.30 -2.72 17.68
N VAL A 149 8.32 -3.00 16.83
CA VAL A 149 7.87 -2.09 15.79
C VAL A 149 6.41 -1.76 16.11
N LEU A 150 6.18 -0.52 16.51
CA LEU A 150 4.85 0.02 16.73
C LEU A 150 4.48 0.84 15.51
N GLU A 151 3.63 0.26 14.67
CA GLU A 151 3.04 0.94 13.52
C GLU A 151 1.83 1.74 14.02
N HIS A 152 2.10 2.84 14.74
CA HIS A 152 1.08 3.70 15.34
C HIS A 152 1.57 5.14 15.58
N ASP A 153 0.67 6.12 15.44
CA ASP A 153 1.02 7.55 15.50
C ASP A 153 0.89 8.11 16.93
N ALA A 154 0.11 7.43 17.77
CA ALA A 154 0.01 7.76 19.19
C ALA A 154 1.29 7.35 19.93
N GLU A 155 1.73 8.21 20.85
CA GLU A 155 2.89 7.98 21.69
C GLU A 155 2.61 6.87 22.71
N VAL A 156 3.64 6.12 23.09
CA VAL A 156 3.54 5.13 24.17
C VAL A 156 3.54 5.87 25.52
N VAL A 157 2.44 5.74 26.27
CA VAL A 157 2.29 6.33 27.61
C VAL A 157 2.85 5.43 28.69
N SER A 158 2.63 4.12 28.56
CA SER A 158 3.15 3.11 29.48
C SER A 158 3.27 1.76 28.78
N GLY A 159 4.15 0.90 29.29
CA GLY A 159 4.32 -0.46 28.78
C GLY A 159 4.54 -1.46 29.92
N GLU A 160 4.03 -2.66 29.71
CA GLU A 160 4.24 -3.83 30.57
C GLU A 160 4.87 -4.94 29.74
N ALA A 161 5.81 -5.67 30.32
CA ALA A 161 6.45 -6.82 29.70
C ALA A 161 6.59 -7.97 30.69
N TYR A 162 6.17 -9.15 30.28
CA TYR A 162 6.21 -10.35 31.09
C TYR A 162 6.90 -11.48 30.33
N VAL A 163 7.76 -12.23 31.01
CA VAL A 163 8.39 -13.44 30.46
C VAL A 163 7.91 -14.67 31.21
N PHE A 164 7.41 -15.64 30.47
CA PHE A 164 7.15 -16.99 30.94
C PHE A 164 8.33 -17.90 30.59
N GLY A 165 8.68 -18.85 31.47
CA GLY A 165 9.70 -19.86 31.20
C GLY A 165 11.15 -19.43 31.44
N GLN A 166 11.37 -18.24 32.02
CA GLN A 166 12.72 -17.67 32.26
C GLN A 166 13.66 -18.61 33.03
N ASN A 167 13.10 -19.40 33.96
CA ASN A 167 13.84 -20.40 34.74
C ASN A 167 13.29 -21.79 34.41
N THR A 168 14.20 -22.77 34.27
CA THR A 168 13.83 -24.16 33.99
C THR A 168 12.83 -24.68 35.03
N GLY A 169 11.62 -25.02 34.58
CA GLY A 169 10.55 -25.56 35.44
C GLY A 169 9.67 -24.54 36.16
N SER A 170 9.81 -23.23 35.90
CA SER A 170 8.88 -22.22 36.41
C SER A 170 7.68 -22.07 35.46
N GLU A 171 6.47 -22.16 36.02
CA GLU A 171 5.20 -21.88 35.33
C GLU A 171 4.67 -20.47 35.60
N ASP A 172 5.51 -19.60 36.18
CA ASP A 172 5.12 -18.24 36.56
C ASP A 172 5.55 -17.23 35.50
N TRP A 173 4.72 -16.21 35.31
CA TRP A 173 5.09 -15.01 34.56
C TRP A 173 5.93 -14.09 35.45
N VAL A 174 7.09 -13.69 34.94
CA VAL A 174 7.98 -12.73 35.59
C VAL A 174 7.81 -11.37 34.92
N ASP A 175 7.52 -10.34 35.70
CA ASP A 175 7.51 -8.95 35.22
C ASP A 175 8.96 -8.50 34.94
N ILE A 176 9.22 -8.15 33.68
CA ILE A 176 10.51 -7.64 33.21
C ILE A 176 10.41 -6.20 32.68
N SER A 177 9.33 -5.49 32.99
CA SER A 177 9.05 -4.15 32.44
C SER A 177 10.17 -3.16 32.75
N ALA A 178 10.67 -3.14 33.99
CA ALA A 178 11.75 -2.24 34.39
C ALA A 178 13.11 -2.57 33.70
N PRO A 179 13.60 -3.83 33.71
CA PRO A 179 14.78 -4.21 32.93
C PRO A 179 14.66 -3.90 31.44
N LEU A 180 13.50 -4.20 30.84
CA LEU A 180 13.26 -3.94 29.42
C LEU A 180 13.30 -2.42 29.14
N ALA A 181 12.58 -1.62 29.92
CA ALA A 181 12.56 -0.16 29.76
C ALA A 181 13.96 0.48 29.87
N GLN A 182 14.87 -0.10 30.67
CA GLN A 182 16.24 0.41 30.80
C GLN A 182 17.10 0.21 29.55
N CYS A 183 16.82 -0.83 28.76
CA CYS A 183 17.61 -1.12 27.55
C CYS A 183 16.97 -0.59 26.26
N LEU A 184 15.67 -0.32 26.26
CA LEU A 184 14.97 0.16 25.06
C LEU A 184 15.51 1.51 24.60
N ARG A 185 15.86 1.55 23.32
CA ARG A 185 16.19 2.78 22.58
C ARG A 185 15.12 3.00 21.53
N SER A 186 14.47 4.15 21.56
CA SER A 186 13.46 4.53 20.58
C SER A 186 14.09 5.01 19.28
N GLY A 187 13.43 4.73 18.16
CA GLY A 187 13.72 5.25 16.84
C GLY A 187 12.42 5.57 16.09
N VAL A 188 12.52 6.29 14.98
CA VAL A 188 11.37 6.67 14.15
C VAL A 188 11.17 5.62 13.06
N LEU A 189 9.92 5.23 12.81
CA LEU A 189 9.53 4.47 11.63
C LEU A 189 8.85 5.42 10.64
N GLU A 190 9.43 5.57 9.45
CA GLU A 190 8.83 6.36 8.36
C GLU A 190 7.83 5.48 7.57
N PRO A 191 6.67 6.01 7.13
CA PRO A 191 6.24 7.41 7.24
C PRO A 191 5.72 7.79 8.63
N GLN A 192 5.25 6.83 9.43
CA GLN A 192 4.79 7.06 10.80
C GLN A 192 4.96 5.79 11.64
N GLY A 193 5.25 5.95 12.93
CA GLY A 193 5.45 4.86 13.88
C GLY A 193 6.71 5.01 14.72
N THR A 194 6.88 4.09 15.66
CA THR A 194 8.05 4.07 16.55
C THR A 194 8.66 2.68 16.57
N THR A 195 9.98 2.62 16.49
CA THR A 195 10.74 1.40 16.76
C THR A 195 11.36 1.47 18.14
N TYR A 196 11.48 0.34 18.82
CA TYR A 196 12.24 0.22 20.04
C TYR A 196 13.22 -0.93 19.92
N ARG A 197 14.45 -0.75 20.38
CA ARG A 197 15.46 -1.82 20.36
C ARG A 197 16.11 -1.97 21.72
N CYS A 198 16.19 -3.19 22.22
CA CYS A 198 16.93 -3.59 23.40
C CYS A 198 18.03 -4.58 23.00
N PRO A 199 19.30 -4.11 22.93
CA PRO A 199 20.42 -4.99 22.66
C PRO A 199 20.62 -6.02 23.78
N SER A 200 21.11 -7.21 23.43
CA SER A 200 21.53 -8.26 24.39
C SER A 200 20.43 -8.81 25.31
N LEU A 201 19.13 -8.70 24.96
CA LEU A 201 18.07 -9.36 25.73
C LEU A 201 18.29 -10.89 25.78
N SER A 202 18.79 -11.47 24.69
CA SER A 202 19.04 -12.91 24.58
C SER A 202 20.03 -13.45 25.61
N GLU A 203 20.94 -12.63 26.16
CA GLU A 203 21.91 -13.05 27.19
C GLU A 203 21.24 -13.43 28.52
N HIS A 204 20.00 -13.00 28.72
CA HIS A 204 19.20 -13.29 29.91
C HIS A 204 18.29 -14.51 29.74
N LEU A 205 18.30 -15.14 28.55
CA LEU A 205 17.50 -16.32 28.23
C LEU A 205 18.38 -17.57 28.33
N GLY A 206 18.07 -18.44 29.29
CA GLY A 206 18.68 -19.76 29.39
C GLY A 206 18.14 -20.73 28.33
N GLU A 207 18.66 -21.96 28.33
CA GLU A 207 18.09 -23.05 27.53
C GLU A 207 16.63 -23.32 27.93
N GLY A 208 15.76 -23.57 26.94
CA GLY A 208 14.33 -23.83 27.15
C GLY A 208 13.41 -22.96 26.31
N THR A 209 12.11 -23.05 26.59
CA THR A 209 11.07 -22.29 25.90
C THR A 209 10.66 -21.08 26.73
N HIS A 210 10.77 -19.89 26.13
CA HIS A 210 10.45 -18.61 26.74
C HIS A 210 9.34 -17.94 25.94
N THR A 211 8.34 -17.38 26.62
CA THR A 211 7.34 -16.53 25.95
C THR A 211 7.40 -15.13 26.54
N LEU A 212 7.68 -14.15 25.69
CA LEU A 212 7.64 -12.73 26.03
C LEU A 212 6.30 -12.17 25.59
N LEU A 213 5.54 -11.61 26.53
CA LEU A 213 4.32 -10.85 26.30
C LEU A 213 4.61 -9.37 26.55
N VAL A 214 4.27 -8.52 25.59
CA VAL A 214 4.37 -7.06 25.72
C VAL A 214 3.00 -6.44 25.55
N LYS A 215 2.66 -5.51 26.43
CA LYS A 215 1.46 -4.66 26.35
C LYS A 215 1.88 -3.21 26.37
N LEU A 216 1.40 -2.41 25.43
CA LEU A 216 1.63 -0.97 25.39
C LEU A 216 0.29 -0.25 25.46
N LYS A 217 0.25 0.80 26.28
CA LYS A 217 -0.85 1.75 26.34
C LYS A 217 -0.45 3.02 25.63
N LEU A 218 -1.29 3.49 24.71
CA LEU A 218 -0.99 4.61 23.83
C LEU A 218 -1.70 5.90 24.29
N SER A 219 -1.28 7.04 23.75
CA SER A 219 -1.78 8.37 24.14
C SER A 219 -3.23 8.64 23.73
N ASP A 220 -3.76 7.89 22.78
CA ASP A 220 -5.17 7.86 22.38
C ASP A 220 -6.03 6.94 23.29
N ALA A 221 -5.43 6.40 24.36
CA ALA A 221 -5.99 5.42 25.28
C ALA A 221 -6.23 4.02 24.70
N SER A 222 -5.76 3.72 23.48
CA SER A 222 -5.76 2.36 22.97
C SER A 222 -4.70 1.50 23.67
N GLU A 223 -4.85 0.18 23.56
CA GLU A 223 -3.88 -0.80 24.02
C GLU A 223 -3.53 -1.77 22.90
N VAL A 224 -2.23 -2.00 22.70
CA VAL A 224 -1.71 -3.01 21.79
C VAL A 224 -0.97 -4.08 22.60
N THR A 225 -1.17 -5.33 22.22
CA THR A 225 -0.57 -6.49 22.90
C THR A 225 -0.01 -7.43 21.86
N GLU A 226 1.21 -7.92 22.07
CA GLU A 226 1.85 -8.91 21.21
C GLU A 226 2.69 -9.87 22.05
N ALA A 227 2.84 -11.11 21.58
CA ALA A 227 3.67 -12.12 22.23
C ALA A 227 4.56 -12.87 21.23
N VAL A 228 5.77 -13.22 21.66
CA VAL A 228 6.69 -14.08 20.91
C VAL A 228 7.20 -15.21 21.79
N THR A 229 7.38 -16.38 21.18
CA THR A 229 7.88 -17.57 21.86
C THR A 229 9.20 -18.01 21.23
N TRP A 230 10.25 -18.08 22.05
CA TRP A 230 11.57 -18.53 21.62
C TRP A 230 11.92 -19.85 22.30
N THR A 231 12.39 -20.82 21.52
CA THR A 231 12.96 -22.06 22.05
C THR A 231 14.47 -22.02 21.88
N ILE A 232 15.20 -21.92 22.98
CA ILE A 232 16.66 -21.88 23.01
C ILE A 232 17.19 -23.30 23.22
N LEU A 233 17.87 -23.83 22.20
CA LEU A 233 18.49 -25.15 22.24
C LEU A 233 19.87 -25.09 22.87
N GLY A 234 20.15 -26.00 23.80
CA GLY A 234 21.47 -26.17 24.39
C GLY A 234 22.51 -26.74 23.44
N GLU A 235 23.77 -26.73 23.88
CA GLU A 235 24.83 -27.44 23.15
C GLU A 235 24.67 -28.96 23.31
N LEU A 236 24.68 -29.68 22.19
CA LEU A 236 24.86 -31.14 22.17
C LEU A 236 26.33 -31.51 22.43
#